data_AF-A0A2N2X0J9-F1
#
_entry.id   AF-A0A2N2X0J9-F1
#
_cell.length_a   1.000
_cell.length_b   1.000
_cell.length_c   1.000
_cell.angle_alpha   90.00
_cell.angle_beta   90.00
_cell.angle_gamma   90.00
#
_symmetry.space_group_name_H-M   'P 1'
#
loop_
_entity.id
_entity.type
_entity.pdbx_description
1 polymer ?
#
loop_
_entity_poly.entity_id
_entity_poly.type
_entity_poly.pdbx_seq_one_letter_code
_entity_poly.pdbx_strand_id
1 'polypeptide(L)'
;MIEYKEALERVSLYIEKREKVRELSEYYKKKIGLPELLDVWEITTEILDKWNKIKNIRFHIVFFPDFPLSFPKILLSKEDFENINYIPHLQVDRLICIFQNNSEPNFQLPEKVVEEAIRRAKNILEEGIKGNNDKDYEEEFEAYWDSNYSKKDLVNKSFLLLNVKPLKQNFDLISLEKPINRFRYVIHQNENIALNFKA
;
A
#
# COMPACT_ATOMS: atom_id res chain seq x y z
N MET A 1 25.76 16.27 13.93
CA MET A 1 24.72 15.36 13.41
C MET A 1 23.62 15.36 14.46
N ILE A 2 22.35 15.49 14.08
CA ILE A 2 21.26 15.47 15.07
C ILE A 2 21.11 14.02 15.53
N GLU A 3 21.15 13.81 16.84
CA GLU A 3 21.00 12.48 17.42
C GLU A 3 19.54 12.01 17.37
N TYR A 4 19.32 10.69 17.36
CA TYR A 4 17.99 10.07 17.24
C TYR A 4 16.96 10.67 18.21
N LYS A 5 17.31 10.79 19.49
CA LYS A 5 16.40 11.31 20.53
C LYS A 5 16.06 12.79 20.33
N GLU A 6 17.05 13.60 19.95
CA GLU A 6 16.86 15.02 19.65
C GLU A 6 15.95 15.18 18.43
N ALA A 7 16.12 14.34 17.41
CA ALA A 7 15.26 14.32 16.23
C ALA A 7 13.80 14.00 16.60
N LEU A 8 13.56 12.97 17.42
CA LEU A 8 12.21 12.63 17.88
C LEU A 8 11.58 13.75 18.71
N GLU A 9 12.32 14.37 19.63
CA GLU A 9 11.79 15.49 20.43
C GLU A 9 11.34 16.66 19.54
N ARG A 10 12.16 17.02 18.54
CA ARG A 10 11.79 18.05 17.54
C ARG A 10 10.53 17.68 16.78
N VAL A 11 10.40 16.42 16.36
CA VAL A 11 9.22 15.93 15.64
C VAL A 11 7.98 16.00 16.53
N SER A 12 8.04 15.52 17.77
CA SER A 12 6.91 15.54 18.72
C SER A 12 6.41 16.97 18.94
N LEU A 13 7.31 17.89 19.31
CA LEU A 13 6.99 19.31 19.54
C LEU A 13 6.39 20.02 18.31
N TYR A 14 6.69 19.52 17.11
CA TYR A 14 6.20 20.07 15.86
C TYR A 14 4.84 19.46 15.45
N ILE A 15 4.72 18.14 15.50
CA ILE A 15 3.54 17.41 15.01
C ILE A 15 2.37 17.48 15.98
N GLU A 16 2.61 17.47 17.31
CA GLU A 16 1.54 17.57 18.32
C GLU A 16 0.75 18.88 18.26
N LYS A 17 1.30 19.92 17.62
CA LYS A 17 0.60 21.19 17.38
C LYS A 17 -0.45 21.10 16.26
N ARG A 18 -0.42 20.02 15.46
CA ARG A 18 -1.19 19.86 14.22
C ARG A 18 -2.05 18.61 14.22
N GLU A 19 -1.55 17.54 14.82
CA GLU A 19 -2.16 16.22 14.81
C GLU A 19 -2.28 15.69 16.24
N LYS A 20 -3.23 14.80 16.47
CA LYS A 20 -3.31 14.08 17.75
C LYS A 20 -2.33 12.92 17.73
N VAL A 21 -1.27 13.01 18.53
CA VAL A 21 -0.19 12.01 18.61
C VAL A 21 -0.33 11.17 19.88
N ARG A 22 -0.03 9.88 19.77
CA ARG A 22 0.10 8.95 20.89
C ARG A 22 1.28 8.01 20.64
N GLU A 23 2.30 8.08 21.49
CA GLU A 23 3.35 7.07 21.50
C GLU A 23 2.79 5.72 21.99
N LEU A 24 3.08 4.64 21.26
CA LEU A 24 2.54 3.32 21.57
C LEU A 24 3.48 2.53 22.47
N SER A 25 2.95 2.06 23.60
CA SER A 25 3.67 1.13 24.47
C SER A 25 3.91 -0.23 23.79
N GLU A 26 4.93 -0.96 24.25
CA GLU A 26 5.25 -2.31 23.79
C GLU A 26 4.03 -3.24 23.79
N TYR A 27 3.22 -3.19 24.85
CA TYR A 27 1.98 -3.95 24.94
C TYR A 27 1.01 -3.68 23.79
N TYR A 28 0.81 -2.40 23.45
CA TYR A 28 -0.08 -2.05 22.34
C TYR A 28 0.53 -2.45 21.01
N LYS A 29 1.83 -2.20 20.77
CA LYS A 29 2.54 -2.58 19.54
C LYS A 29 2.40 -4.09 19.28
N LYS A 30 2.65 -4.92 20.30
CA LYS A 30 2.46 -6.36 20.23
C LYS A 30 1.02 -6.77 19.89
N LYS A 31 0.04 -6.17 20.56
CA LYS A 31 -1.40 -6.47 20.34
C LYS A 31 -1.84 -6.25 18.89
N ILE A 32 -1.26 -5.26 18.20
CA ILE A 32 -1.64 -4.90 16.83
C ILE A 32 -0.59 -5.31 15.77
N GLY A 33 0.40 -6.12 16.17
CA GLY A 33 1.43 -6.66 15.26
C GLY A 33 2.38 -5.62 14.69
N LEU A 34 2.74 -4.59 15.48
CA LEU A 34 3.76 -3.60 15.12
C LEU A 34 5.11 -3.92 15.79
N PRO A 35 6.24 -3.42 15.27
CA PRO A 35 7.57 -3.70 15.82
C PRO A 35 7.69 -3.28 17.30
N GLU A 36 7.96 -4.24 18.18
CA GLU A 36 7.98 -4.01 19.63
C GLU A 36 9.18 -3.16 20.08
N LEU A 37 10.34 -3.33 19.43
CA LEU A 37 11.61 -2.68 19.81
C LEU A 37 11.83 -1.29 19.18
N LEU A 38 10.94 -0.84 18.30
CA LEU A 38 11.04 0.45 17.63
C LEU A 38 10.10 1.47 18.26
N ASP A 39 10.43 2.75 18.12
CA ASP A 39 9.51 3.82 18.46
C ASP A 39 8.41 3.89 17.40
N VAL A 40 7.17 3.80 17.89
CA VAL A 40 5.99 3.80 17.04
C VAL A 40 4.97 4.77 17.60
N TRP A 41 4.58 5.74 16.79
CA TRP A 41 3.58 6.73 17.15
C TRP A 41 2.31 6.50 16.35
N GLU A 42 1.18 6.49 17.03
CA GLU A 42 -0.11 6.59 16.39
C GLU A 42 -0.47 8.07 16.24
N ILE A 43 -0.84 8.47 15.02
CA ILE A 43 -1.38 9.80 14.74
C ILE A 43 -2.81 9.66 14.27
N THR A 44 -3.70 10.52 14.77
CA THR A 44 -5.06 10.68 14.24
C THR A 44 -5.08 11.95 13.41
N THR A 45 -5.44 11.82 12.13
CA THR A 45 -5.51 12.92 11.16
C THR A 45 -6.78 12.80 10.32
N GLU A 46 -6.98 13.78 9.44
CA GLU A 46 -8.16 13.93 8.60
C GLU A 46 -7.79 13.81 7.12
N ILE A 47 -8.58 13.08 6.35
CA ILE A 47 -8.52 13.04 4.89
C ILE A 47 -9.89 13.38 4.28
N LEU A 48 -9.90 13.74 3.00
CA LEU A 48 -11.12 13.93 2.22
C LEU A 48 -11.57 12.62 1.56
N ASP A 49 -12.84 12.27 1.73
CA ASP A 49 -13.44 11.17 0.98
C ASP A 49 -13.81 11.58 -0.46
N LYS A 50 -14.39 10.65 -1.21
CA LYS A 50 -14.80 10.87 -2.62
C LYS A 50 -15.87 11.95 -2.81
N TRP A 51 -16.51 12.41 -1.74
CA TRP A 51 -17.49 13.50 -1.74
C TRP A 51 -16.95 14.76 -1.08
N ASN A 52 -15.63 14.86 -0.88
CA ASN A 52 -14.94 15.93 -0.16
C ASN A 52 -15.42 16.12 1.28
N LYS A 53 -15.90 15.05 1.92
CA LYS A 53 -16.20 15.07 3.35
C LYS A 53 -14.97 14.69 4.14
N ILE A 54 -14.80 15.35 5.29
CA ILE A 54 -13.73 15.06 6.22
C ILE A 54 -13.98 13.70 6.88
N LYS A 55 -12.97 12.83 6.82
CA LYS A 55 -12.94 11.53 7.47
C LYS A 55 -11.69 11.43 8.34
N ASN A 56 -11.88 11.07 9.61
CA ASN A 56 -10.77 10.75 10.50
C ASN A 56 -10.16 9.40 10.15
N ILE A 57 -8.84 9.34 10.13
CA ILE A 57 -8.04 8.13 9.93
C ILE A 57 -6.88 8.10 10.93
N ARG A 58 -6.31 6.91 11.14
CA ARG A 58 -5.11 6.76 11.96
C ARG A 58 -3.95 6.18 11.16
N PHE A 59 -2.78 6.77 11.35
CA PHE A 59 -1.52 6.22 10.90
C PHE A 59 -0.67 5.75 12.07
N HIS A 60 0.18 4.76 11.82
CA HIS A 60 1.28 4.37 12.68
C HIS A 60 2.58 4.78 12.00
N ILE A 61 3.32 5.69 12.62
CA ILE A 61 4.63 6.13 12.17
C ILE A 61 5.67 5.29 12.91
N VAL A 62 6.52 4.58 12.17
CA VAL A 62 7.60 3.73 12.69
C VAL A 62 8.93 4.40 12.42
N PHE A 63 9.69 4.66 13.49
CA PHE A 63 11.02 5.25 13.41
C PHE A 63 12.08 4.15 13.51
N PHE A 64 13.03 4.15 12.57
CA PHE A 64 14.14 3.19 12.55
C PHE A 64 15.34 3.75 13.34
N PRO A 65 16.24 2.88 13.84
CA PRO A 65 17.37 3.32 14.67
C PRO A 65 18.33 4.30 14.01
N ASP A 66 18.33 4.39 12.68
CA ASP A 66 19.13 5.31 11.88
C ASP A 66 18.42 6.64 11.55
N PHE A 67 17.20 6.86 12.01
CA PHE A 67 16.54 8.16 11.93
C PHE A 67 17.39 9.23 12.66
N PRO A 68 17.57 10.45 12.12
CA PRO A 68 16.91 11.05 10.96
C PRO A 68 17.61 10.86 9.60
N LEU A 69 18.56 9.93 9.50
CA LEU A 69 19.23 9.61 8.23
C LEU A 69 18.36 8.73 7.32
N SER A 70 17.35 8.07 7.87
CA SER A 70 16.33 7.33 7.15
C SER A 70 14.96 8.02 7.23
N PHE A 71 14.07 7.70 6.28
CA PHE A 71 12.67 8.09 6.38
C PHE A 71 11.93 7.21 7.40
N PRO A 72 10.99 7.78 8.17
CA PRO A 72 10.05 6.97 8.92
C PRO A 72 9.14 6.19 7.95
N LYS A 73 8.63 5.04 8.39
CA LYS A 73 7.57 4.32 7.66
C LYS A 73 6.20 4.72 8.18
N ILE A 74 5.22 4.81 7.29
CA ILE A 74 3.83 5.09 7.65
C ILE A 74 2.98 3.88 7.31
N LEU A 75 2.28 3.35 8.31
CA LEU A 75 1.30 2.28 8.14
C LEU A 75 -0.11 2.81 8.41
N LEU A 76 -1.07 2.42 7.58
CA LEU A 76 -2.49 2.67 7.88
C LEU A 76 -2.93 1.81 9.08
N SER A 77 -3.82 2.33 9.92
CA SER A 77 -4.40 1.52 10.98
C SER A 77 -5.15 0.33 10.39
N LYS A 78 -5.22 -0.78 11.15
CA LYS A 78 -5.89 -1.99 10.66
C LYS A 78 -7.37 -1.74 10.38
N GLU A 79 -8.04 -1.01 11.27
CA GLU A 79 -9.45 -0.65 11.13
C GLU A 79 -9.69 0.22 9.88
N ASP A 80 -8.81 1.19 9.63
CA ASP A 80 -8.95 2.06 8.44
C ASP A 80 -8.59 1.30 7.15
N PHE A 81 -7.59 0.42 7.18
CA PHE A 81 -7.19 -0.41 6.04
C PHE A 81 -8.31 -1.34 5.56
N GLU A 82 -9.05 -1.96 6.48
CA GLU A 82 -10.19 -2.81 6.12
C GLU A 82 -11.30 -2.06 5.37
N ASN A 83 -11.31 -0.72 5.45
CA ASN A 83 -12.30 0.14 4.79
C ASN A 83 -11.76 0.90 3.55
N ILE A 84 -10.44 0.98 3.36
CA ILE A 84 -9.76 1.88 2.39
C ILE A 84 -8.68 1.12 1.59
N ASN A 85 -8.83 -0.20 1.43
CA ASN A 85 -7.87 -1.04 0.71
C ASN A 85 -7.98 -0.88 -0.83
N TYR A 86 -7.10 -1.58 -1.56
CA TYR A 86 -6.97 -1.55 -3.03
C TYR A 86 -6.60 -0.17 -3.59
N ILE A 87 -5.69 0.53 -2.93
CA ILE A 87 -5.15 1.83 -3.37
C ILE A 87 -3.68 1.68 -3.75
N PRO A 88 -3.23 2.24 -4.90
CA PRO A 88 -1.83 2.44 -5.27
C PRO A 88 -0.96 2.85 -4.12
N HIS A 89 0.22 2.24 -4.01
CA HIS A 89 1.18 2.46 -2.93
C HIS A 89 0.72 2.06 -1.52
N LEU A 90 -0.49 1.52 -1.33
CA LEU A 90 -0.92 0.90 -0.07
C LEU A 90 -0.76 -0.62 -0.15
N GLN A 91 0.20 -1.15 0.60
CA GLN A 91 0.54 -2.57 0.62
C GLN A 91 -0.36 -3.39 1.55
N VAL A 92 -0.36 -4.71 1.37
CA VAL A 92 -1.15 -5.65 2.21
C VAL A 92 -0.77 -5.66 3.68
N ASP A 93 0.47 -5.29 4.02
CA ASP A 93 0.94 -5.13 5.40
C ASP A 93 0.55 -3.78 6.02
N ARG A 94 -0.18 -2.96 5.25
CA ARG A 94 -0.67 -1.59 5.54
C ARG A 94 0.37 -0.49 5.33
N LEU A 95 1.57 -0.82 4.86
CA LEU A 95 2.59 0.18 4.55
C LEU A 95 2.14 1.07 3.40
N ILE A 96 2.27 2.40 3.57
CA ILE A 96 2.07 3.39 2.52
C ILE A 96 3.43 3.78 1.96
N CYS A 97 3.65 3.52 0.67
CA CYS A 97 4.90 3.83 -0.02
C CYS A 97 4.93 5.31 -0.42
N ILE A 98 5.54 6.13 0.44
CA ILE A 98 5.53 7.60 0.35
C ILE A 98 6.72 8.20 -0.43
N PHE A 99 7.82 7.47 -0.59
CA PHE A 99 9.05 7.96 -1.22
C PHE A 99 9.52 7.01 -2.32
N GLN A 100 10.10 7.59 -3.37
CA GLN A 100 10.77 6.86 -4.44
C GLN A 100 12.18 6.45 -4.00
N ASN A 101 12.72 5.40 -4.60
CA ASN A 101 13.99 4.74 -4.22
C ASN A 101 15.23 5.66 -4.17
N ASN A 102 15.20 6.85 -4.80
CA ASN A 102 16.32 7.80 -4.84
C ASN A 102 16.12 9.04 -3.96
N SER A 103 15.17 9.00 -3.03
CA SER A 103 14.90 10.12 -2.11
C SER A 103 15.87 10.07 -0.93
N GLU A 104 16.32 11.23 -0.45
CA GLU A 104 17.13 11.37 0.77
C GLU A 104 16.44 12.30 1.76
N PRO A 105 16.36 11.94 3.06
CA PRO A 105 15.76 12.81 4.07
C PRO A 105 16.68 13.98 4.37
N ASN A 106 16.10 15.18 4.51
CA ASN A 106 16.83 16.29 5.08
C ASN A 106 16.94 16.11 6.61
N PHE A 107 18.00 15.41 7.02
CA PHE A 107 18.24 15.05 8.42
C PHE A 107 18.39 16.25 9.36
N GLN A 108 18.62 17.47 8.83
CA GLN A 108 18.69 18.71 9.61
C GLN A 108 17.30 19.24 10.02
N LEU A 109 16.25 18.80 9.32
CA LEU A 109 14.86 19.19 9.51
C LEU A 109 13.96 17.94 9.65
N PRO A 110 14.20 17.06 10.65
CA PRO A 110 13.46 15.81 10.81
C PRO A 110 11.94 16.01 10.95
N GLU A 111 11.52 17.09 11.61
CA GLU A 111 10.11 17.45 11.74
C GLU A 111 9.44 17.73 10.39
N LYS A 112 10.18 18.32 9.45
CA LYS A 112 9.70 18.58 8.09
C LYS A 112 9.64 17.32 7.25
N VAL A 113 10.57 16.41 7.45
CA VAL A 113 10.57 15.08 6.82
C VAL A 113 9.32 14.30 7.26
N VAL A 114 9.00 14.29 8.55
CA VAL A 114 7.80 13.61 9.09
C VAL A 114 6.51 14.30 8.63
N GLU A 115 6.45 15.64 8.65
CA GLU A 115 5.32 16.40 8.11
C GLU A 115 5.04 16.06 6.64
N GLU A 116 6.08 16.02 5.82
CA GLU A 116 5.98 15.66 4.40
C GLU A 116 5.56 14.19 4.22
N ALA A 117 6.08 13.27 5.04
CA ALA A 117 5.68 11.87 5.02
C ALA A 117 4.16 11.73 5.28
N ILE A 118 3.64 12.39 6.32
CA ILE A 118 2.21 12.40 6.67
C ILE A 118 1.40 13.00 5.52
N ARG A 119 1.82 14.14 4.98
CA ARG A 119 1.15 14.82 3.87
C ARG A 119 1.04 13.93 2.64
N ARG A 120 2.13 13.25 2.26
CA ARG A 120 2.14 12.31 1.13
C ARG A 120 1.24 11.11 1.38
N ALA A 121 1.27 10.54 2.59
CA ALA A 121 0.39 9.42 2.93
C ALA A 121 -1.09 9.80 2.80
N LYS A 122 -1.47 11.01 3.26
CA LYS A 122 -2.83 11.56 3.08
C LYS A 122 -3.17 11.68 1.59
N ASN A 123 -2.29 12.29 0.80
CA ASN A 123 -2.52 12.46 -0.63
C ASN A 123 -2.70 11.13 -1.36
N ILE A 124 -1.88 10.11 -1.07
CA ILE A 124 -2.00 8.78 -1.67
C ILE A 124 -3.39 8.19 -1.40
N LEU A 125 -3.86 8.26 -0.16
CA LEU A 125 -5.19 7.76 0.19
C LEU A 125 -6.30 8.58 -0.47
N GLU A 126 -6.21 9.91 -0.46
CA GLU A 126 -7.23 10.78 -1.06
C GLU A 126 -7.35 10.59 -2.57
N GLU A 127 -6.23 10.54 -3.29
CA GLU A 127 -6.23 10.32 -4.74
C GLU A 127 -6.75 8.92 -5.08
N GLY A 128 -6.35 7.89 -4.30
CA GLY A 128 -6.89 6.53 -4.45
C GLY A 128 -8.38 6.43 -4.17
N ILE A 129 -8.90 7.11 -3.15
CA ILE A 129 -10.33 7.14 -2.83
C ILE A 129 -11.14 7.86 -3.93
N LYS A 130 -10.55 8.89 -4.54
CA LYS A 130 -11.18 9.65 -5.64
C LYS A 130 -11.05 8.94 -7.00
N GLY A 131 -10.08 8.04 -7.15
CA GLY A 131 -9.78 7.37 -8.42
C GLY A 131 -9.05 8.26 -9.42
N ASN A 132 -8.21 9.18 -8.93
CA ASN A 132 -7.48 10.15 -9.78
C ASN A 132 -6.06 9.67 -10.15
N ASN A 133 -5.73 8.43 -9.85
CA ASN A 133 -4.39 7.83 -9.95
C ASN A 133 -4.36 6.60 -10.87
N ASP A 134 -5.10 6.66 -11.99
CA ASP A 134 -5.22 5.57 -12.97
C ASP A 134 -3.86 5.03 -13.44
N LYS A 135 -2.88 5.91 -13.63
CA LYS A 135 -1.52 5.51 -14.04
C LYS A 135 -0.84 4.63 -13.01
N ASP A 136 -0.99 4.93 -11.72
CA ASP A 136 -0.38 4.14 -10.65
C ASP A 136 -1.09 2.78 -10.52
N TYR A 137 -2.41 2.73 -10.76
CA TYR A 137 -3.14 1.47 -10.87
C TYR A 137 -2.66 0.60 -12.03
N GLU A 138 -2.36 1.18 -13.19
CA GLU A 138 -1.79 0.45 -14.33
C GLU A 138 -0.39 -0.09 -14.01
N GLU A 139 0.47 0.73 -13.41
CA GLU A 139 1.84 0.35 -13.05
C GLU A 139 1.90 -0.73 -11.96
N GLU A 140 0.97 -0.71 -11.01
CA GLU A 140 0.91 -1.66 -9.89
C GLU A 140 -0.11 -2.81 -10.09
N PHE A 141 -0.72 -2.94 -11.28
CA PHE A 141 -1.77 -3.93 -11.54
C PHE A 141 -1.39 -5.35 -11.12
N GLU A 142 -0.19 -5.81 -11.49
CA GLU A 142 0.29 -7.16 -11.13
C GLU A 142 0.39 -7.34 -9.61
N ALA A 143 0.85 -6.31 -8.89
CA ALA A 143 0.97 -6.36 -7.44
C ALA A 143 -0.41 -6.53 -6.76
N TYR A 144 -1.45 -5.84 -7.25
CA TYR A 144 -2.83 -6.05 -6.80
C TYR A 144 -3.33 -7.45 -7.08
N TRP A 145 -3.12 -7.92 -8.31
CA TRP A 145 -3.64 -9.21 -8.77
C TRP A 145 -2.99 -10.40 -8.04
N ASP A 146 -1.73 -10.25 -7.65
CA ASP A 146 -1.00 -11.30 -6.95
C ASP A 146 -1.18 -11.32 -5.43
N SER A 147 -1.64 -10.22 -4.86
CA SER A 147 -1.80 -10.02 -3.41
C SER A 147 -3.19 -10.38 -2.89
N ASN A 148 -3.29 -10.72 -1.60
CA ASN A 148 -4.56 -10.92 -0.91
C ASN A 148 -4.80 -9.80 0.11
N TYR A 149 -5.53 -8.77 -0.29
CA TYR A 149 -5.87 -7.61 0.55
C TYR A 149 -7.00 -7.91 1.54
N SER A 150 -7.80 -8.94 1.24
CA SER A 150 -8.91 -9.41 2.06
C SER A 150 -8.96 -10.94 2.08
N LYS A 151 -9.44 -11.51 3.18
CA LYS A 151 -9.74 -12.95 3.28
C LYS A 151 -10.84 -13.42 2.31
N LYS A 152 -11.57 -12.46 1.73
CA LYS A 152 -12.63 -12.72 0.75
C LYS A 152 -12.13 -12.65 -0.70
N ASP A 153 -10.87 -12.27 -0.92
CA ASP A 153 -10.32 -12.18 -2.26
C ASP A 153 -10.26 -13.58 -2.89
N LEU A 154 -10.86 -13.71 -4.06
CA LEU A 154 -10.86 -14.93 -4.85
C LEU A 154 -10.30 -14.59 -6.23
N VAL A 155 -8.98 -14.69 -6.37
CA VAL A 155 -8.30 -14.52 -7.66
C VAL A 155 -8.12 -15.89 -8.31
N ASN A 156 -8.78 -16.12 -9.44
CA ASN A 156 -8.57 -17.34 -10.21
C ASN A 156 -7.33 -17.18 -11.10
N LYS A 157 -6.24 -17.85 -10.74
CA LYS A 157 -4.96 -17.85 -11.49
C LYS A 157 -4.84 -19.04 -12.46
N SER A 158 -5.94 -19.75 -12.73
CA SER A 158 -5.95 -20.98 -13.52
C SER A 158 -6.04 -20.72 -15.03
N PHE A 159 -5.64 -19.53 -15.50
CA PHE A 159 -5.69 -19.13 -16.90
C PHE A 159 -4.31 -19.19 -17.55
N LEU A 160 -4.22 -19.80 -18.72
CA LEU A 160 -3.08 -19.72 -19.62
C LEU A 160 -3.44 -18.79 -20.78
N LEU A 161 -2.70 -17.70 -20.95
CA LEU A 161 -2.84 -16.82 -22.11
C LEU A 161 -1.86 -17.27 -23.20
N LEU A 162 -2.37 -17.64 -24.38
CA LEU A 162 -1.52 -18.11 -25.50
C LEU A 162 -0.83 -16.98 -26.26
N ASN A 163 -1.25 -15.74 -26.02
CA ASN A 163 -0.73 -14.55 -26.68
C ASN A 163 -0.10 -13.61 -25.65
N VAL A 164 0.98 -12.92 -26.00
CA VAL A 164 1.63 -11.99 -25.04
C VAL A 164 0.73 -10.78 -24.78
N LYS A 165 -0.16 -10.44 -25.72
CA LYS A 165 -1.15 -9.37 -25.58
C LYS A 165 -2.49 -9.76 -26.23
N PRO A 166 -3.63 -9.30 -25.68
CA PRO A 166 -4.91 -9.44 -26.35
C PRO A 166 -4.94 -8.58 -27.62
N LEU A 167 -5.17 -9.22 -28.77
CA LEU A 167 -5.43 -8.64 -30.09
C LEU A 167 -6.85 -8.04 -30.21
N LYS A 168 -7.79 -8.48 -29.38
CA LYS A 168 -9.19 -8.04 -29.36
C LYS A 168 -9.69 -7.89 -27.90
N GLN A 169 -10.71 -7.04 -27.69
CA GLN A 169 -11.38 -6.89 -26.39
C GLN A 169 -12.06 -8.18 -25.94
N ASN A 170 -12.68 -8.89 -26.89
CA ASN A 170 -13.28 -10.19 -26.64
C ASN A 170 -12.24 -11.29 -26.92
N PHE A 171 -12.22 -12.29 -26.06
CA PHE A 171 -11.34 -13.45 -26.17
C PHE A 171 -12.14 -14.72 -25.96
N ASP A 172 -11.70 -15.78 -26.63
CA ASP A 172 -12.31 -17.10 -26.49
C ASP A 172 -11.62 -17.86 -25.35
N LEU A 173 -12.41 -18.67 -24.66
CA LEU A 173 -11.99 -19.47 -23.52
C LEU A 173 -12.19 -20.95 -23.82
N ILE A 174 -11.13 -21.75 -23.73
CA ILE A 174 -11.23 -23.21 -23.72
C ILE A 174 -11.15 -23.67 -22.26
N SER A 175 -12.17 -24.39 -21.80
CA SER A 175 -12.13 -25.12 -20.53
C SER A 175 -11.52 -26.49 -20.77
N LEU A 176 -10.43 -26.81 -20.06
CA LEU A 176 -9.78 -28.11 -20.17
C LEU A 176 -10.55 -29.15 -19.35
N GLU A 177 -10.80 -30.34 -19.90
CA GLU A 177 -11.42 -31.45 -19.15
C GLU A 177 -10.56 -31.89 -17.96
N LYS A 178 -9.24 -31.85 -18.12
CA LYS A 178 -8.26 -32.11 -17.07
C LYS A 178 -7.27 -30.94 -16.99
N PRO A 179 -6.95 -30.43 -15.80
CA PRO A 179 -6.00 -29.34 -15.65
C PRO A 179 -4.60 -29.76 -16.12
N ILE A 180 -3.91 -28.84 -16.80
CA ILE A 180 -2.50 -28.97 -17.14
C ILE A 180 -1.71 -28.10 -16.15
N ASN A 181 -0.98 -28.74 -15.23
CA ASN A 181 -0.38 -28.08 -14.08
C ASN A 181 -1.44 -27.27 -13.29
N ARG A 182 -1.29 -25.95 -13.20
CA ARG A 182 -2.25 -25.05 -12.52
C ARG A 182 -3.35 -24.50 -13.43
N PHE A 183 -3.28 -24.77 -14.74
CA PHE A 183 -4.16 -24.16 -15.72
C PHE A 183 -5.39 -25.04 -15.99
N ARG A 184 -6.57 -24.43 -15.89
CA ARG A 184 -7.88 -25.01 -16.22
C ARG A 184 -8.52 -24.37 -17.45
N TYR A 185 -8.12 -23.14 -17.73
CA TYR A 185 -8.68 -22.35 -18.81
C TYR A 185 -7.56 -21.85 -19.71
N VAL A 186 -7.79 -21.89 -21.03
CA VAL A 186 -6.87 -21.35 -22.02
C VAL A 186 -7.56 -20.18 -22.72
N ILE A 187 -6.99 -18.99 -22.59
CA ILE A 187 -7.45 -17.79 -23.28
C ILE A 187 -6.74 -17.72 -24.63
N HIS A 188 -7.51 -17.60 -25.71
CA HIS A 188 -6.99 -17.59 -27.07
C HIS A 188 -7.79 -16.64 -27.98
N GLN A 189 -7.22 -16.28 -29.12
CA GLN A 189 -7.77 -15.39 -30.12
C GLN A 189 -7.52 -15.91 -31.55
N ASN A 190 -7.90 -17.18 -31.75
CA ASN A 190 -7.77 -17.94 -33.00
C ASN A 190 -6.35 -18.32 -33.42
N GLU A 191 -5.41 -18.43 -32.48
CA GLU A 191 -4.11 -19.03 -32.74
C GLU A 191 -4.29 -20.53 -33.07
N ASN A 192 -3.57 -21.03 -34.08
CA ASN A 192 -3.64 -22.45 -34.47
C ASN A 192 -3.33 -23.40 -33.31
N ILE A 193 -2.43 -23.00 -32.39
CA ILE A 193 -2.07 -23.81 -31.23
C ILE A 193 -3.23 -24.02 -30.26
N ALA A 194 -4.25 -23.17 -30.26
CA ALA A 194 -5.44 -23.33 -29.44
C ALA A 194 -6.22 -24.61 -29.79
N LEU A 195 -6.13 -25.09 -31.05
CA LEU A 195 -6.76 -26.33 -31.49
C LEU A 195 -6.24 -27.54 -30.71
N ASN A 196 -4.99 -27.51 -30.23
CA ASN A 196 -4.41 -28.60 -29.45
C ASN A 196 -5.03 -28.74 -28.05
N PHE A 197 -5.77 -27.73 -27.58
CA PHE A 197 -6.44 -27.72 -26.28
C PHE A 197 -7.93 -28.05 -26.39
N LYS A 198 -8.50 -28.09 -27.61
CA LYS A 198 -9.86 -28.54 -27.89
C LYS A 198 -9.87 -30.07 -28.06
N ALA A 199 -9.61 -30.79 -26.97
CA ALA A 199 -9.79 -32.24 -26.92
C ALA A 199 -11.24 -32.58 -26.57
#